data_AF-B7X9B5-F1
#
_entry.id   AF-B7X9B5-F1
#
_cell.length_a   1.000
_cell.length_b   1.000
_cell.length_c   1.000
_cell.angle_alpha   90.00
_cell.angle_beta   90.00
_cell.angle_gamma   90.00
#
_symmetry.space_group_name_H-M   'P 1'
#
loop_
_entity.id
_entity.type
_entity.pdbx_description
1 polymer ?
#
loop_
_entity_poly.entity_id
_entity_poly.type
_entity_poly.pdbx_seq_one_letter_code
_entity_poly.pdbx_strand_id
1 'polypeptide(L)'
;KIPTTLLHSLEGMSDLDWEKLLKLQCQDGSFLFSPSSTAFAFMQTRDNNCLEYLRNAVKSFNGGVPNVFPVDLFEHIWIVDRLQRLGISRYFEEEIKECLDYVHRYWTDKGICWARCSHVQDIDDTAMAFRLLRLHGYQVSADVFKNFEKEGEYFCFAGQSNQAVTGMFNLYRASQLAFSREEILKNAKEFSFNYLQGKQERDELIDKWIIMKDLPGEIGFALEIPWYASLPRVETRFYI
;
A
#
# COMPACT_ATOMS: atom_id res chain seq x y z
N LYS A 1 -5.19 -11.51 -20.41
CA LYS A 1 -4.92 -11.93 -19.02
C LYS A 1 -4.44 -10.70 -18.25
N ILE A 2 -4.82 -10.56 -16.99
CA ILE A 2 -4.51 -9.39 -16.15
C ILE A 2 -3.49 -9.79 -15.06
N PRO A 3 -2.59 -8.89 -14.65
CA PRO A 3 -1.76 -9.09 -13.47
C PRO A 3 -2.62 -9.19 -12.20
N THR A 4 -2.31 -10.14 -11.30
CA THR A 4 -2.98 -10.32 -10.01
C THR A 4 -1.98 -10.72 -8.93
N THR A 5 -2.39 -10.69 -7.66
CA THR A 5 -1.55 -11.10 -6.52
C THR A 5 -1.06 -12.55 -6.58
N LEU A 6 -1.72 -13.40 -7.38
CA LEU A 6 -1.29 -14.79 -7.60
C LEU A 6 0.13 -14.90 -8.19
N LEU A 7 0.58 -13.87 -8.92
CA LEU A 7 1.94 -13.82 -9.45
C LEU A 7 3.01 -13.78 -8.34
N HIS A 8 2.64 -13.40 -7.11
CA HIS A 8 3.56 -13.37 -5.97
C HIS A 8 3.87 -14.76 -5.39
N SER A 9 3.16 -15.82 -5.82
CA SER A 9 3.25 -17.16 -5.21
C SER A 9 3.17 -18.30 -6.24
N LEU A 10 3.82 -18.15 -7.40
CA LEU A 10 3.79 -19.16 -8.47
C LEU A 10 4.46 -20.48 -8.09
N GLU A 11 5.40 -20.46 -7.15
CA GLU A 11 6.16 -21.61 -6.68
C GLU A 11 5.30 -22.73 -6.06
N GLY A 12 4.07 -22.42 -5.67
CA GLY A 12 3.11 -23.38 -5.13
C GLY A 12 2.09 -23.91 -6.14
N MET A 13 2.19 -23.54 -7.42
CA MET A 13 1.19 -23.86 -8.44
C MET A 13 1.69 -24.90 -9.44
N SER A 14 0.78 -25.75 -9.95
CA SER A 14 1.05 -26.73 -11.01
C SER A 14 0.50 -26.28 -12.37
N ASP A 15 0.96 -26.94 -13.44
CA ASP A 15 0.38 -26.83 -14.79
C ASP A 15 0.32 -25.40 -15.36
N LEU A 16 1.37 -24.62 -15.08
CA LEU A 16 1.47 -23.23 -15.49
C LEU A 16 1.81 -23.07 -16.97
N ASP A 17 1.11 -22.14 -17.62
CA ASP A 17 1.36 -21.70 -18.99
C ASP A 17 2.34 -20.52 -19.01
N TRP A 18 3.64 -20.82 -19.10
CA TRP A 18 4.73 -19.84 -19.05
C TRP A 18 4.73 -18.85 -20.21
N GLU A 19 4.28 -19.24 -21.40
CA GLU A 19 4.17 -18.33 -22.54
C GLU A 19 3.20 -17.18 -22.23
N LYS A 20 2.13 -17.47 -21.50
CA LYS A 20 1.18 -16.46 -21.05
C LYS A 20 1.64 -15.71 -19.80
N LEU A 21 2.33 -16.36 -18.87
CA LEU A 21 2.79 -15.73 -17.63
C LEU A 21 3.93 -14.74 -17.84
N LEU A 22 4.89 -15.02 -18.72
CA LEU A 22 5.99 -14.10 -19.03
C LEU A 22 5.51 -12.74 -19.57
N LYS A 23 4.33 -12.71 -20.20
CA LYS A 23 3.67 -11.45 -20.66
C LYS A 23 3.15 -10.60 -19.49
N LEU A 24 3.14 -11.13 -18.26
CA LEU A 24 2.72 -10.45 -17.03
C LEU A 24 3.90 -10.14 -16.10
N GLN A 25 5.13 -10.37 -16.53
CA GLN A 25 6.34 -10.06 -15.77
C GLN A 25 6.41 -8.55 -15.46
N CYS A 26 6.89 -8.21 -14.27
CA CYS A 26 7.15 -6.83 -13.88
C CYS A 26 8.32 -6.26 -14.69
N GLN A 27 8.38 -4.92 -14.79
CA GLN A 27 9.41 -4.24 -15.58
C GLN A 27 10.84 -4.48 -15.07
N ASP A 28 10.99 -4.81 -13.79
CA ASP A 28 12.27 -5.15 -13.17
C ASP A 28 12.70 -6.61 -13.38
N GLY A 29 11.88 -7.41 -14.06
CA GLY A 29 12.10 -8.84 -14.32
C GLY A 29 11.47 -9.78 -13.30
N SER A 30 10.84 -9.27 -12.26
CA SER A 30 10.20 -10.10 -11.22
C SER A 30 8.82 -10.60 -11.61
N PHE A 31 8.35 -11.62 -10.89
CA PHE A 31 6.93 -11.96 -10.78
C PHE A 31 6.37 -11.34 -9.49
N LEU A 32 5.71 -10.19 -9.65
CA LEU A 32 5.11 -9.37 -8.59
C LEU A 32 6.03 -9.20 -7.37
N PHE A 33 7.29 -8.85 -7.64
CA PHE A 33 8.28 -8.49 -6.61
C PHE A 33 8.61 -9.61 -5.61
N SER A 34 8.27 -10.87 -5.91
CA SER A 34 8.59 -12.04 -5.08
C SER A 34 9.85 -12.72 -5.59
N PRO A 35 10.95 -12.78 -4.81
CA PRO A 35 12.13 -13.56 -5.17
C PRO A 35 11.87 -15.06 -5.30
N SER A 36 10.99 -15.66 -4.49
CA SER A 36 10.68 -17.10 -4.58
C SER A 36 9.91 -17.42 -5.87
N SER A 37 8.87 -16.65 -6.17
CA SER A 37 8.07 -16.80 -7.40
C SER A 37 8.93 -16.57 -8.64
N THR A 38 9.82 -15.57 -8.60
CA THR A 38 10.75 -15.29 -9.71
C THR A 38 11.83 -16.35 -9.86
N ALA A 39 12.36 -16.90 -8.76
CA ALA A 39 13.31 -18.01 -8.80
C ALA A 39 12.68 -19.27 -9.41
N PHE A 40 11.44 -19.58 -9.02
CA PHE A 40 10.68 -20.68 -9.62
C PHE A 40 10.46 -20.45 -11.11
N ALA A 41 10.04 -19.24 -11.51
CA ALA A 41 9.89 -18.89 -12.92
C ALA A 41 11.20 -19.04 -13.72
N PHE A 42 12.33 -18.62 -13.16
CA PHE A 42 13.65 -18.80 -13.79
C PHE A 42 14.01 -20.28 -13.95
N MET A 43 13.73 -21.12 -12.96
CA MET A 43 14.00 -22.56 -13.05
C MET A 43 13.23 -23.23 -14.19
N GLN A 44 12.00 -22.76 -14.47
CA GLN A 44 11.14 -23.31 -15.51
C GLN A 44 11.42 -22.74 -16.90
N THR A 45 11.84 -21.47 -16.99
CA THR A 45 11.89 -20.73 -18.27
C THR A 45 13.29 -20.35 -18.74
N ARG A 46 14.27 -20.29 -17.81
CA ARG A 46 15.60 -19.71 -18.04
C ARG A 46 15.57 -18.26 -18.54
N ASP A 47 14.50 -17.53 -18.24
CA ASP A 47 14.35 -16.12 -18.62
C ASP A 47 15.44 -15.24 -18.00
N ASN A 48 16.09 -14.43 -18.83
CA ASN A 48 17.22 -13.60 -18.39
C ASN A 48 16.79 -12.44 -17.49
N ASN A 49 15.58 -11.89 -17.68
CA ASN A 49 15.08 -10.80 -16.83
C ASN A 49 14.82 -11.30 -15.41
N CYS A 50 14.27 -12.51 -15.25
CA CYS A 50 14.15 -13.16 -13.95
C CYS A 50 15.52 -13.29 -13.26
N LEU A 51 16.55 -13.74 -13.99
CA LEU A 51 17.89 -13.88 -13.45
C LEU A 51 18.51 -12.54 -13.06
N GLU A 52 18.29 -11.50 -13.85
CA GLU A 52 18.80 -10.15 -13.57
C GLU A 52 18.17 -9.56 -12.31
N TYR A 53 16.85 -9.69 -12.15
CA TYR A 53 16.14 -9.34 -10.91
C TYR A 53 16.77 -10.04 -9.69
N LEU A 54 16.95 -11.36 -9.76
CA LEU A 54 17.50 -12.16 -8.66
C LEU A 54 18.94 -11.78 -8.33
N ARG A 55 19.77 -11.52 -9.33
CA ARG A 55 21.16 -11.05 -9.14
C ARG A 55 21.18 -9.72 -8.40
N ASN A 56 20.31 -8.79 -8.78
CA ASN A 56 20.22 -7.48 -8.13
C ASN A 56 19.76 -7.62 -6.67
N ALA A 57 18.77 -8.47 -6.39
CA ALA A 57 18.35 -8.76 -5.02
C ALA A 57 19.49 -9.38 -4.18
N VAL A 58 20.09 -10.47 -4.65
CA VAL A 58 21.19 -11.16 -3.96
C VAL A 58 22.38 -10.23 -3.70
N LYS A 59 22.73 -9.38 -4.67
CA LYS A 59 23.78 -8.36 -4.52
C LYS A 59 23.43 -7.34 -3.45
N SER A 60 22.18 -6.88 -3.39
CA SER A 60 21.72 -5.87 -2.43
C SER A 60 21.76 -6.38 -0.98
N PHE A 61 21.60 -7.70 -0.79
CA PHE A 61 21.53 -8.34 0.53
C PHE A 61 22.70 -9.30 0.81
N ASN A 62 23.80 -9.20 0.06
CA ASN A 62 25.04 -9.98 0.26
C ASN A 62 24.81 -11.50 0.39
N GLY A 63 23.94 -12.06 -0.44
CA GLY A 63 23.65 -13.49 -0.47
C GLY A 63 22.19 -13.82 -0.22
N GLY A 64 21.60 -13.27 0.84
CA GLY A 64 20.19 -13.46 1.15
C GLY A 64 19.25 -12.74 0.17
N VAL A 65 17.95 -12.96 0.32
CA VAL A 65 16.89 -12.17 -0.32
C VAL A 65 15.71 -12.04 0.66
N PRO A 66 14.97 -10.91 0.66
CA PRO A 66 13.71 -10.79 1.39
C PRO A 66 12.58 -11.58 0.69
N ASN A 67 11.40 -11.64 1.31
CA ASN A 67 10.21 -12.23 0.66
C ASN A 67 9.58 -11.31 -0.40
N VAL A 68 9.84 -10.01 -0.34
CA VAL A 68 9.37 -9.00 -1.30
C VAL A 68 10.47 -7.97 -1.57
N PHE A 69 10.71 -7.62 -2.83
CA PHE A 69 11.70 -6.61 -3.22
C PHE A 69 11.42 -6.03 -4.63
N PRO A 70 11.53 -4.71 -4.84
CA PRO A 70 11.78 -3.66 -3.84
C PRO A 70 10.54 -3.38 -2.97
N VAL A 71 10.71 -2.53 -1.96
CA VAL A 71 9.64 -1.98 -1.11
C VAL A 71 9.79 -0.46 -0.95
N ASP A 72 10.27 0.19 -2.01
CA ASP A 72 10.72 1.57 -1.99
C ASP A 72 9.57 2.55 -1.69
N LEU A 73 8.43 2.42 -2.38
CA LEU A 73 7.30 3.33 -2.12
C LEU A 73 6.74 3.12 -0.71
N PHE A 74 6.53 1.87 -0.32
CA PHE A 74 6.09 1.52 1.03
C PHE A 74 6.98 2.15 2.10
N GLU A 75 8.30 1.96 2.00
CA GLU A 75 9.26 2.48 2.98
C GLU A 75 9.22 4.02 3.07
N HIS A 76 9.24 4.72 1.93
CA HIS A 76 9.21 6.19 1.90
C HIS A 76 7.93 6.74 2.54
N ILE A 77 6.78 6.18 2.19
CA ILE A 77 5.47 6.62 2.70
C ILE A 77 5.39 6.34 4.21
N TRP A 78 5.86 5.17 4.67
CA TRP A 78 5.76 4.75 6.06
C TRP A 78 6.73 5.46 6.99
N ILE A 79 7.90 5.85 6.52
CA ILE A 79 8.82 6.69 7.29
C ILE A 79 8.20 8.06 7.53
N VAL A 80 7.68 8.70 6.47
CA VAL A 80 7.06 10.04 6.59
C VAL A 80 5.86 10.01 7.55
N ASP A 81 4.96 9.03 7.41
CA ASP A 81 3.79 8.91 8.31
C ASP A 81 4.22 8.76 9.78
N ARG A 82 5.21 7.90 10.06
CA ARG A 82 5.67 7.66 11.43
C ARG A 82 6.33 8.90 12.03
N LEU A 83 7.17 9.61 11.28
CA LEU A 83 7.79 10.86 11.74
C LEU A 83 6.74 11.94 12.06
N GLN A 84 5.68 12.04 11.25
CA GLN A 84 4.58 12.99 11.47
C GLN A 84 3.77 12.64 12.71
N ARG A 85 3.32 11.39 12.84
CA ARG A 85 2.49 10.95 13.97
C ARG A 85 3.25 10.99 15.29
N LEU A 86 4.55 10.68 15.29
CA LEU A 86 5.45 10.86 16.44
C LEU A 86 5.72 12.35 16.76
N GLY A 87 5.26 13.27 15.92
CA GLY A 87 5.31 14.70 16.20
C GLY A 87 6.71 15.30 16.13
N ILE A 88 7.62 14.68 15.38
CA ILE A 88 9.03 15.05 15.19
C ILE A 88 9.39 15.38 13.74
N SER A 89 8.44 15.31 12.80
CA SER A 89 8.67 15.56 11.37
C SER A 89 9.30 16.92 11.04
N ARG A 90 9.07 17.95 11.86
CA ARG A 90 9.66 19.31 11.68
C ARG A 90 11.20 19.34 11.71
N TYR A 91 11.85 18.29 12.20
CA TYR A 91 13.31 18.18 12.20
C TYR A 91 13.86 17.62 10.88
N PHE A 92 12.99 17.14 9.99
CA PHE A 92 13.32 16.40 8.78
C PHE A 92 12.58 16.96 7.56
N GLU A 93 12.33 18.28 7.53
CA GLU A 93 11.48 18.89 6.49
C GLU A 93 12.06 18.68 5.08
N GLU A 94 13.38 18.81 4.93
CA GLU A 94 14.07 18.61 3.65
C GLU A 94 13.99 17.15 3.20
N GLU A 95 14.31 16.21 4.09
CA GLU A 95 14.30 14.77 3.79
C GLU A 95 12.89 14.26 3.51
N ILE A 96 11.88 14.74 4.26
CA ILE A 96 10.47 14.40 3.99
C ILE A 96 10.05 14.89 2.61
N LYS A 97 10.46 16.10 2.22
CA LYS A 97 10.17 16.63 0.89
C LYS A 97 10.81 15.77 -0.19
N GLU A 98 12.08 15.37 -0.04
CA GLU A 98 12.75 14.46 -0.97
C GLU A 98 12.02 13.12 -1.08
N CYS A 99 11.58 12.55 0.05
CA CYS A 99 10.82 11.31 0.05
C CYS A 99 9.50 11.44 -0.70
N LEU A 100 8.75 12.52 -0.49
CA LEU A 100 7.46 12.73 -1.16
C LEU A 100 7.63 13.09 -2.64
N ASP A 101 8.71 13.79 -3.02
CA ASP A 101 9.08 14.00 -4.43
C ASP A 101 9.36 12.66 -5.13
N TYR A 102 10.01 11.71 -4.44
CA TYR A 102 10.21 10.35 -4.95
C TYR A 102 8.88 9.61 -5.12
N VAL A 103 8.01 9.62 -4.10
CA VAL A 103 6.70 8.97 -4.16
C VAL A 103 5.85 9.56 -5.29
N HIS A 104 5.80 10.90 -5.41
CA HIS A 104 5.04 11.58 -6.45
C HIS A 104 5.55 11.25 -7.86
N ARG A 105 6.87 11.08 -8.04
CA ARG A 105 7.45 10.68 -9.33
C ARG A 105 6.89 9.35 -9.85
N TYR A 106 6.54 8.44 -8.96
CA TYR A 106 5.98 7.12 -9.29
C TYR A 106 4.49 7.00 -9.03
N TRP A 107 3.83 8.09 -8.62
CA TRP A 107 2.38 8.16 -8.50
C TRP A 107 1.72 8.00 -9.88
N THR A 108 0.58 7.29 -9.95
CA THR A 108 -0.16 7.09 -11.20
C THR A 108 -1.66 7.27 -10.99
N ASP A 109 -2.40 7.50 -12.06
CA ASP A 109 -3.87 7.60 -12.03
C ASP A 109 -4.56 6.27 -11.64
N LYS A 110 -3.82 5.16 -11.62
CA LYS A 110 -4.29 3.85 -11.17
C LYS A 110 -3.96 3.56 -9.71
N GLY A 111 -3.14 4.40 -9.09
CA GLY A 111 -2.59 4.22 -7.76
C GLY A 111 -1.18 3.65 -7.81
N ILE A 112 -0.74 3.13 -6.67
CA ILE A 112 0.58 2.53 -6.50
C ILE A 112 0.45 1.23 -5.70
N CYS A 113 1.55 0.50 -5.59
CA CYS A 113 1.74 -0.48 -4.53
C CYS A 113 3.06 -0.20 -3.80
N TRP A 114 3.49 -1.13 -2.95
CA TRP A 114 4.73 -1.04 -2.18
C TRP A 114 6.00 -0.81 -3.01
N ALA A 115 5.97 -1.13 -4.30
CA ALA A 115 7.09 -1.03 -5.24
C ALA A 115 6.76 -0.12 -6.43
N ARG A 116 7.74 0.66 -6.89
CA ARG A 116 7.60 1.47 -8.10
C ARG A 116 7.33 0.62 -9.36
N CYS A 117 6.73 1.25 -10.37
CA CYS A 117 6.54 0.67 -11.72
C CYS A 117 5.72 -0.64 -11.76
N SER A 118 4.83 -0.83 -10.78
CA SER A 118 3.93 -1.99 -10.74
C SER A 118 2.73 -1.86 -11.67
N HIS A 119 2.30 -3.00 -12.23
CA HIS A 119 1.02 -3.13 -12.92
C HIS A 119 -0.14 -3.55 -12.00
N VAL A 120 0.16 -3.88 -10.74
CA VAL A 120 -0.82 -4.18 -9.68
C VAL A 120 -0.70 -3.12 -8.60
N GLN A 121 -1.81 -2.48 -8.25
CA GLN A 121 -1.88 -1.46 -7.20
C GLN A 121 -2.64 -2.03 -6.00
N ASP A 122 -2.37 -1.50 -4.81
CA ASP A 122 -3.12 -1.81 -3.60
C ASP A 122 -3.64 -0.55 -2.91
N ILE A 123 -4.75 -0.70 -2.19
CA ILE A 123 -5.44 0.44 -1.58
C ILE A 123 -4.67 1.02 -0.39
N ASP A 124 -3.81 0.24 0.28
CA ASP A 124 -3.14 0.68 1.50
C ASP A 124 -2.05 1.71 1.16
N ASP A 125 -1.12 1.32 0.28
CA ASP A 125 -0.09 2.21 -0.25
C ASP A 125 -0.70 3.40 -1.00
N THR A 126 -1.73 3.15 -1.82
CA THR A 126 -2.43 4.21 -2.57
C THR A 126 -3.09 5.22 -1.63
N ALA A 127 -3.84 4.77 -0.62
CA ALA A 127 -4.53 5.67 0.32
C ALA A 127 -3.55 6.56 1.08
N MET A 128 -2.42 6.00 1.46
CA MET A 128 -1.45 6.74 2.26
C MET A 128 -0.58 7.67 1.44
N ALA A 129 -0.09 7.26 0.27
CA ALA A 129 0.54 8.18 -0.66
C ALA A 129 -0.41 9.32 -1.00
N PHE A 130 -1.67 9.02 -1.34
CA PHE A 130 -2.68 10.04 -1.63
C PHE A 130 -2.81 11.06 -0.49
N ARG A 131 -2.97 10.59 0.76
CA ARG A 131 -3.13 11.45 1.93
C ARG A 131 -1.88 12.32 2.16
N LEU A 132 -0.69 11.72 2.14
CA LEU A 132 0.56 12.44 2.40
C LEU A 132 0.85 13.45 1.28
N LEU A 133 0.76 13.03 0.01
CA LEU A 133 0.94 13.92 -1.13
C LEU A 133 -0.03 15.10 -1.08
N ARG A 134 -1.31 14.85 -0.79
CA ARG A 134 -2.31 15.92 -0.68
C ARG A 134 -2.01 16.89 0.47
N LEU A 135 -1.65 16.40 1.66
CA LEU A 135 -1.31 17.26 2.80
C LEU A 135 -0.09 18.14 2.54
N HIS A 136 0.83 17.69 1.69
CA HIS A 136 2.03 18.41 1.31
C HIS A 136 1.87 19.22 0.01
N GLY A 137 0.64 19.39 -0.48
CA GLY A 137 0.32 20.32 -1.57
C GLY A 137 0.48 19.78 -2.99
N TYR A 138 0.74 18.49 -3.16
CA TYR A 138 0.79 17.86 -4.48
C TYR A 138 -0.64 17.66 -5.03
N GLN A 139 -0.77 17.78 -6.35
CA GLN A 139 -2.04 17.59 -7.04
C GLN A 139 -2.28 16.11 -7.32
N VAL A 140 -3.02 15.45 -6.45
CA VAL A 140 -3.45 14.05 -6.59
C VAL A 140 -4.95 13.94 -6.70
N SER A 141 -5.43 13.19 -7.70
CA SER A 141 -6.86 12.98 -7.95
C SER A 141 -7.42 11.85 -7.08
N ALA A 142 -8.59 12.07 -6.48
CA ALA A 142 -9.32 11.03 -5.76
C ALA A 142 -9.88 9.93 -6.68
N ASP A 143 -9.89 10.15 -8.00
CA ASP A 143 -10.33 9.14 -8.98
C ASP A 143 -9.51 7.85 -8.94
N VAL A 144 -8.32 7.90 -8.36
CA VAL A 144 -7.47 6.74 -8.10
C VAL A 144 -8.20 5.62 -7.36
N PHE A 145 -9.13 5.99 -6.45
CA PHE A 145 -9.87 5.03 -5.63
C PHE A 145 -10.97 4.28 -6.38
N LYS A 146 -11.37 4.75 -7.58
CA LYS A 146 -12.36 4.05 -8.43
C LYS A 146 -11.90 2.64 -8.82
N ASN A 147 -10.59 2.40 -8.85
CA ASN A 147 -10.03 1.08 -9.20
C ASN A 147 -10.22 0.03 -8.10
N PHE A 148 -10.49 0.48 -6.87
CA PHE A 148 -10.66 -0.36 -5.68
C PHE A 148 -12.11 -0.47 -5.23
N GLU A 149 -12.99 0.32 -5.84
CA GLU A 149 -14.41 0.36 -5.52
C GLU A 149 -15.18 -0.64 -6.37
N LYS A 150 -16.12 -1.34 -5.73
CA LYS A 150 -17.11 -2.17 -6.41
C LYS A 150 -18.38 -2.22 -5.58
N GLU A 151 -19.50 -1.78 -6.18
CA GLU A 151 -20.84 -1.84 -5.57
C GLU A 151 -20.93 -1.09 -4.22
N GLY A 152 -20.19 0.00 -4.07
CA GLY A 152 -20.11 0.81 -2.86
C GLY A 152 -19.11 0.32 -1.82
N GLU A 153 -18.49 -0.84 -2.04
CA GLU A 153 -17.46 -1.40 -1.16
C GLU A 153 -16.05 -1.16 -1.71
N TYR A 154 -15.05 -1.18 -0.83
CA TYR A 154 -13.64 -1.01 -1.19
C TYR A 154 -12.82 -2.23 -0.81
N PHE A 155 -11.81 -2.54 -1.64
CA PHE A 155 -11.00 -3.74 -1.52
C PHE A 155 -9.51 -3.43 -1.63
N CYS A 156 -8.66 -4.25 -0.99
CA CYS A 156 -7.21 -4.07 -1.03
C CYS A 156 -6.63 -4.18 -2.44
N PHE A 157 -7.17 -5.07 -3.27
CA PHE A 157 -6.70 -5.30 -4.64
C PHE A 157 -7.88 -5.36 -5.60
N ALA A 158 -7.73 -4.75 -6.77
CA ALA A 158 -8.75 -4.80 -7.81
C ALA A 158 -9.11 -6.26 -8.19
N GLY A 159 -10.41 -6.55 -8.23
CA GLY A 159 -10.93 -7.88 -8.58
C GLY A 159 -10.78 -8.96 -7.51
N GLN A 160 -10.41 -8.59 -6.27
CA GLN A 160 -10.30 -9.51 -5.12
C GLN A 160 -11.19 -9.04 -3.97
N SER A 161 -11.46 -9.94 -3.02
CA SER A 161 -12.30 -9.69 -1.84
C SER A 161 -11.52 -9.37 -0.57
N ASN A 162 -10.20 -9.20 -0.65
CA ASN A 162 -9.37 -8.95 0.52
C ASN A 162 -9.64 -7.53 1.07
N GLN A 163 -10.01 -7.43 2.35
CA GLN A 163 -10.26 -6.18 3.08
C GLN A 163 -9.47 -6.24 4.40
N ALA A 164 -8.22 -5.82 4.37
CA ALA A 164 -7.36 -5.77 5.56
C ALA A 164 -7.74 -4.58 6.45
N VAL A 165 -7.61 -4.73 7.77
CA VAL A 165 -7.98 -3.71 8.75
C VAL A 165 -7.10 -2.47 8.56
N THR A 166 -5.79 -2.62 8.37
CA THR A 166 -4.87 -1.49 8.16
C THR A 166 -5.16 -0.75 6.86
N GLY A 167 -5.44 -1.48 5.78
CA GLY A 167 -5.79 -0.87 4.49
C GLY A 167 -7.08 -0.04 4.57
N MET A 168 -8.10 -0.55 5.28
CA MET A 168 -9.34 0.20 5.50
C MET A 168 -9.16 1.38 6.46
N PHE A 169 -8.32 1.24 7.48
CA PHE A 169 -7.93 2.34 8.36
C PHE A 169 -7.24 3.48 7.62
N ASN A 170 -6.31 3.14 6.72
CA ASN A 170 -5.61 4.12 5.92
C ASN A 170 -6.50 4.78 4.85
N LEU A 171 -7.45 4.03 4.27
CA LEU A 171 -8.53 4.59 3.44
C LEU A 171 -9.39 5.58 4.23
N TYR A 172 -9.79 5.22 5.46
CA TYR A 172 -10.57 6.10 6.33
C TYR A 172 -9.82 7.41 6.60
N ARG A 173 -8.54 7.35 6.95
CA ARG A 173 -7.71 8.55 7.15
C ARG A 173 -7.59 9.40 5.88
N ALA A 174 -7.40 8.77 4.71
CA ALA A 174 -7.28 9.47 3.44
C ALA A 174 -8.58 10.18 3.03
N SER A 175 -9.72 9.53 3.23
CA SER A 175 -11.04 10.04 2.84
C SER A 175 -11.46 11.31 3.58
N GLN A 176 -10.89 11.58 4.75
CA GLN A 176 -11.17 12.79 5.53
C GLN A 176 -10.57 14.06 4.92
N LEU A 177 -9.72 13.94 3.88
CA LEU A 177 -9.15 15.05 3.11
C LEU A 177 -9.90 15.29 1.79
N ALA A 178 -11.15 14.82 1.71
CA ALA A 178 -12.00 15.01 0.54
C ALA A 178 -12.26 16.50 0.29
N PHE A 179 -12.11 16.93 -0.96
CA PHE A 179 -12.71 18.16 -1.42
C PHE A 179 -14.21 17.95 -1.67
N SER A 180 -15.01 19.01 -1.56
CA SER A 180 -16.48 18.94 -1.60
C SER A 180 -17.06 18.23 -2.84
N ARG A 181 -16.32 18.26 -3.97
CA ARG A 181 -16.70 17.65 -5.26
C ARG A 181 -16.34 16.16 -5.40
N GLU A 182 -15.59 15.59 -4.46
CA GLU A 182 -15.03 14.24 -4.57
C GLU A 182 -15.95 13.19 -3.93
N GLU A 183 -17.00 12.79 -4.65
CA GLU A 183 -18.01 11.85 -4.14
C GLU A 183 -17.41 10.49 -3.77
N ILE A 184 -16.42 10.01 -4.54
CA ILE A 184 -15.72 8.75 -4.26
C ILE A 184 -15.13 8.72 -2.84
N LEU A 185 -14.60 9.83 -2.32
CA LEU A 185 -14.07 9.87 -0.96
C LEU A 185 -15.16 9.95 0.10
N LYS A 186 -16.33 10.53 -0.20
CA LYS A 186 -17.46 10.50 0.74
C LYS A 186 -17.94 9.05 0.92
N ASN A 187 -18.09 8.32 -0.19
CA ASN A 187 -18.43 6.90 -0.17
C ASN A 187 -17.34 6.08 0.56
N ALA A 188 -16.06 6.33 0.27
CA ALA A 188 -14.95 5.66 0.94
C ALA A 188 -14.94 5.93 2.45
N LYS A 189 -15.25 7.16 2.88
CA LYS A 189 -15.34 7.52 4.30
C LYS A 189 -16.45 6.75 5.00
N GLU A 190 -17.64 6.73 4.42
CA GLU A 190 -18.79 6.01 4.98
C GLU A 190 -18.50 4.51 5.08
N PHE A 191 -18.04 3.90 3.99
CA PHE A 191 -17.70 2.48 3.97
C PHE A 191 -16.63 2.11 5.00
N SER A 192 -15.48 2.81 4.97
CA SER A 192 -14.34 2.47 5.84
C SER A 192 -14.64 2.74 7.32
N PHE A 193 -15.39 3.79 7.65
CA PHE A 193 -15.86 4.04 9.01
C PHE A 193 -16.74 2.90 9.52
N ASN A 194 -17.78 2.53 8.77
CA ASN A 194 -18.71 1.46 9.15
C ASN A 194 -17.99 0.10 9.25
N TYR A 195 -17.06 -0.17 8.33
CA TYR A 195 -16.23 -1.38 8.37
C TYR A 195 -15.41 -1.45 9.66
N LEU A 196 -14.69 -0.37 10.01
CA LEU A 196 -13.81 -0.33 11.19
C LEU A 196 -14.61 -0.37 12.50
N GLN A 197 -15.73 0.35 12.57
CA GLN A 197 -16.64 0.30 13.70
C GLN A 197 -17.18 -1.11 13.92
N GLY A 198 -17.65 -1.78 12.86
CA GLY A 198 -18.11 -3.17 12.94
C GLY A 198 -17.00 -4.15 13.34
N LYS A 199 -15.74 -3.89 12.96
CA LYS A 199 -14.59 -4.67 13.44
C LYS A 199 -14.29 -4.42 14.92
N GLN A 200 -14.42 -3.18 15.39
CA GLN A 200 -14.26 -2.83 16.81
C GLN A 200 -15.32 -3.51 17.68
N GLU A 201 -16.59 -3.49 17.28
CA GLU A 201 -17.70 -4.10 18.03
C GLU A 201 -17.58 -5.63 18.15
N ARG A 202 -16.93 -6.27 17.16
CA ARG A 202 -16.70 -7.72 17.13
C ARG A 202 -15.37 -8.15 17.77
N ASP A 203 -14.57 -7.21 18.28
CA ASP A 203 -13.20 -7.48 18.78
C ASP A 203 -12.29 -8.11 17.70
N GLU A 204 -12.45 -7.65 16.46
CA GLU A 204 -11.75 -8.14 15.26
C GLU A 204 -10.75 -7.10 14.71
N LEU A 205 -10.26 -6.17 15.54
CA LEU A 205 -9.23 -5.18 15.17
C LEU A 205 -7.83 -5.83 15.13
N ILE A 206 -7.71 -6.88 14.32
CA ILE A 206 -6.50 -7.66 14.07
C ILE A 206 -6.25 -7.60 12.57
N ASP A 207 -4.98 -7.39 12.19
CA ASP A 207 -4.60 -7.35 10.79
C ASP A 207 -3.89 -8.64 10.35
N LYS A 208 -4.17 -9.07 9.11
CA LYS A 208 -3.57 -10.26 8.50
C LYS A 208 -2.09 -10.05 8.16
N TRP A 209 -1.70 -8.82 7.83
CA TRP A 209 -0.40 -8.49 7.25
C TRP A 209 0.60 -7.96 8.27
N ILE A 210 0.17 -7.64 9.48
CA ILE A 210 1.05 -7.07 10.50
C ILE A 210 0.62 -7.43 11.94
N ILE A 211 1.61 -7.70 12.79
CA ILE A 211 1.42 -7.81 14.23
C ILE A 211 1.87 -6.48 14.85
N MET A 212 0.91 -5.66 15.30
CA MET A 212 1.16 -4.34 15.87
C MET A 212 0.98 -4.34 17.38
N LYS A 213 1.68 -3.42 18.07
CA LYS A 213 1.61 -3.26 19.53
C LYS A 213 0.19 -2.93 20.02
N ASP A 214 -0.49 -2.00 19.34
CA ASP A 214 -1.80 -1.49 19.76
C ASP A 214 -2.64 -0.98 18.57
N LEU A 215 -2.90 -1.88 17.61
CA LEU A 215 -3.80 -1.57 16.49
C LEU A 215 -5.22 -1.17 16.96
N PRO A 216 -5.82 -1.83 17.99
CA PRO A 216 -7.11 -1.40 18.52
C PRO A 216 -7.10 0.05 19.04
N GLY A 217 -6.04 0.47 19.74
CA GLY A 217 -5.90 1.84 20.22
C GLY A 217 -5.76 2.86 19.09
N GLU A 218 -4.97 2.57 18.05
CA GLU A 218 -4.82 3.46 16.89
C GLU A 218 -6.15 3.69 16.16
N ILE A 219 -6.94 2.63 15.98
CA ILE A 219 -8.24 2.70 15.28
C ILE A 219 -9.30 3.34 16.18
N GLY A 220 -9.35 2.96 17.47
CA GLY A 220 -10.26 3.55 18.43
C GLY A 220 -10.11 5.08 18.52
N PHE A 221 -8.87 5.56 18.58
CA PHE A 221 -8.58 7.00 18.56
C PHE A 221 -9.13 7.68 17.30
N ALA A 222 -8.93 7.10 16.13
CA ALA A 222 -9.37 7.71 14.87
C ALA A 222 -10.89 7.68 14.67
N LEU A 223 -11.58 6.66 15.20
CA LEU A 223 -13.04 6.58 15.17
C LEU A 223 -13.68 7.61 16.12
N GLU A 224 -13.04 7.92 17.24
CA GLU A 224 -13.50 8.92 18.20
C GLU A 224 -13.13 10.36 17.79
N ILE A 225 -11.91 10.56 17.29
CA ILE A 225 -11.33 11.87 16.99
C ILE A 225 -11.11 11.98 15.47
N PRO A 226 -12.04 12.59 14.71
CA PRO A 226 -11.87 12.79 13.28
C PRO A 226 -10.73 13.78 12.99
N TRP A 227 -10.21 13.77 11.76
CA TRP A 227 -9.10 14.63 11.32
C TRP A 227 -9.35 16.11 11.62
N TYR A 228 -10.57 16.61 11.44
CA TYR A 228 -10.96 18.00 11.74
C TYR A 228 -10.88 18.36 13.24
N ALA A 229 -10.83 17.37 14.13
CA ALA A 229 -10.67 17.53 15.58
C ALA A 229 -9.32 17.01 16.09
N SER A 230 -8.47 16.44 15.23
CA SER A 230 -7.17 15.88 15.60
C SER A 230 -6.13 17.00 15.77
N LEU A 231 -6.00 17.51 17.00
CA LEU A 231 -4.96 18.48 17.32
C LEU A 231 -3.58 17.80 17.32
N PRO A 232 -2.52 18.43 16.76
CA PRO A 232 -1.23 17.76 16.55
C PRO A 232 -0.60 17.13 17.80
N ARG A 233 -0.76 17.74 18.98
CA ARG A 233 -0.20 17.19 20.23
C ARG A 233 -1.07 16.11 20.86
N VAL A 234 -2.37 16.07 20.55
CA VAL A 234 -3.28 15.03 21.05
C VAL A 234 -2.96 13.72 20.33
N GLU A 235 -2.99 13.71 18.99
CA GLU A 235 -2.65 12.51 18.20
C GLU A 235 -1.26 11.99 18.53
N THR A 236 -0.24 12.86 18.57
CA THR A 236 1.12 12.45 18.95
C THR A 236 1.18 11.81 20.32
N ARG A 237 0.43 12.32 21.30
CA ARG A 237 0.47 11.75 22.66
C ARG A 237 -0.14 10.36 22.72
N PHE A 238 -1.21 10.09 21.98
CA PHE A 238 -1.82 8.75 21.91
C PHE A 238 -0.98 7.77 21.08
N TYR A 239 -0.24 8.27 20.08
CA TYR A 239 0.60 7.41 19.22
C TYR A 239 1.91 6.96 19.88
N ILE A 240 2.42 7.69 20.87
CA ILE A 240 3.62 7.35 21.67
C ILE A 240 3.25 6.41 22.82
#